data_AF-A0A3D1XMQ8-F1
#
_entry.id   AF-A0A3D1XMQ8-F1
#
_cell.length_a   1.000
_cell.length_b   1.000
_cell.length_c   1.000
_cell.angle_alpha   90.00
_cell.angle_beta   90.00
_cell.angle_gamma   90.00
#
_symmetry.space_group_name_H-M   'P 1'
#
loop_
_entity.id
_entity.type
_entity.pdbx_description
1 polymer ?
#
loop_
_entity_poly.entity_id
_entity_poly.type
_entity_poly.pdbx_seq_one_letter_code
_entity_poly.pdbx_strand_id
1 'polypeptide(L)'
;QFLISTRDLFPRKYFTTLSSKGVSSHYSKLHFPFHSKVTLGWSDVEATRVYRSLFPAGLIAGFLKANIIEITSKSGDILKIPFHVPSDQATSVADTILGLIKEKMK
;
A
#
# COMPACT_ATOMS: atom_id res chain seq x y z
N GLN A 1 4.81 -7.85 16.39
CA GLN A 1 4.78 -6.64 15.54
C GLN A 1 5.47 -6.99 14.22
N PHE A 2 4.71 -7.39 13.19
CA PHE A 2 5.28 -7.80 11.91
C PHE A 2 5.66 -6.53 11.12
N LEU A 3 6.82 -5.96 11.44
CA LEU A 3 7.48 -5.01 10.58
C LEU A 3 7.96 -5.82 9.37
N ILE A 4 7.13 -5.89 8.32
CA ILE A 4 7.65 -6.29 7.00
C ILE A 4 8.72 -5.26 6.70
N SER A 5 9.98 -5.69 6.81
CA SER A 5 11.16 -4.87 6.52
C SER A 5 11.12 -4.54 5.03
N THR A 6 10.42 -3.45 4.73
CA THR A 6 10.30 -2.80 3.42
C THR A 6 11.64 -2.27 2.89
N ARG A 7 12.73 -2.47 3.64
CA ARG A 7 14.10 -2.06 3.30
C ARG A 7 14.66 -2.78 2.08
N ASP A 8 14.24 -4.02 1.82
CA ASP A 8 14.78 -4.83 0.72
C ASP A 8 13.98 -4.70 -0.59
N LEU A 9 12.86 -3.96 -0.56
CA LEU A 9 11.94 -3.92 -1.70
C LEU A 9 11.97 -2.60 -2.49
N PHE A 10 12.34 -1.45 -1.91
CA PHE A 10 12.55 -0.19 -2.67
C PHE A 10 13.66 0.68 -2.06
N PRO A 11 14.47 1.40 -2.87
CA PRO A 11 15.52 2.29 -2.36
C PRO A 11 14.90 3.38 -1.48
N ARG A 12 15.19 3.31 -0.17
CA ARG A 12 14.87 4.29 0.91
C ARG A 12 13.81 5.33 0.50
N LYS A 13 12.50 5.04 0.66
CA LYS A 13 11.43 6.09 0.78
C LYS A 13 9.99 5.58 0.78
N TYR A 14 9.69 4.29 0.57
CA TYR A 14 8.32 3.78 0.64
C TYR A 14 8.08 3.03 1.95
N PHE A 15 7.22 3.57 2.80
CA PHE A 15 6.74 2.85 3.97
C PHE A 15 5.29 3.19 4.24
N THR A 16 4.53 2.24 4.77
CA THR A 16 3.17 2.47 5.23
C THR A 16 3.11 2.21 6.73
N THR A 17 2.51 3.15 7.45
CA THR A 17 2.26 3.06 8.88
C THR A 17 0.76 2.87 9.10
N LEU A 18 0.42 1.80 9.80
CA LEU A 18 -0.93 1.55 10.31
C LEU A 18 -0.96 2.00 11.77
N SER A 19 -1.60 3.13 12.04
CA SER A 19 -1.74 3.69 13.39
C SER A 19 -3.10 3.32 14.00
N SER A 20 -3.35 3.74 15.23
CA SER A 20 -4.69 3.62 15.85
C SER A 20 -5.74 4.53 15.22
N LYS A 21 -5.34 5.58 14.48
CA LYS A 21 -6.26 6.58 13.90
C LYS A 21 -6.51 6.38 12.41
N GLY A 22 -5.59 5.70 11.73
CA GLY A 22 -5.60 5.62 10.28
C GLY A 22 -4.35 4.99 9.68
N VAL A 23 -4.34 4.96 8.36
CA VAL A 23 -3.21 4.55 7.52
C VAL A 23 -2.50 5.78 6.98
N SER A 24 -1.17 5.74 6.95
CA SER A 24 -0.36 6.73 6.26
C SER A 24 0.72 6.05 5.41
N SER A 25 0.91 6.50 4.18
CA SER A 25 1.95 5.99 3.28
C SER A 25 2.91 7.10 2.90
N HIS A 26 4.19 6.86 3.10
CA HIS A 26 5.24 7.78 2.71
C HIS A 26 5.76 7.41 1.33
N TYR A 27 5.48 8.23 0.32
CA TYR A 27 6.11 8.19 -1.01
C TYR A 27 5.78 9.48 -1.77
N SER A 28 6.53 9.76 -2.84
CA SER A 28 6.18 10.86 -3.75
C SER A 28 4.88 10.58 -4.47
N LYS A 29 3.96 11.55 -4.51
CA LYS A 29 2.73 11.46 -5.30
C LYS A 29 3.01 11.23 -6.79
N LEU A 30 4.19 11.61 -7.28
CA LEU A 30 4.62 11.35 -8.65
C LEU A 30 4.75 9.86 -8.97
N HIS A 31 4.91 9.00 -7.95
CA HIS A 31 4.94 7.55 -8.13
C HIS A 31 3.55 6.95 -8.42
N PHE A 32 2.49 7.71 -8.12
CA PHE A 32 1.10 7.37 -8.40
C PHE A 32 0.36 8.61 -8.91
N PRO A 33 0.62 9.02 -10.17
CA PRO A 33 0.00 10.21 -10.72
C PRO A 33 -1.53 10.10 -10.61
N PHE A 34 -2.17 11.17 -10.15
CA PHE A 34 -3.62 11.35 -10.02
C PHE A 34 -4.35 10.63 -8.86
N HIS A 35 -3.70 9.82 -8.01
CA HIS A 35 -4.45 8.93 -7.08
C HIS A 35 -3.81 8.63 -5.73
N SER A 36 -3.15 9.59 -5.06
CA SER A 36 -2.63 9.30 -3.72
C SER A 36 -2.82 10.42 -2.73
N LYS A 37 -3.87 10.30 -1.91
CA LYS A 37 -3.72 10.71 -0.52
C LYS A 37 -2.67 9.81 0.12
N VAL A 38 -1.86 10.41 0.98
CA VAL A 38 -0.83 9.72 1.75
C VAL A 38 -1.30 9.42 3.16
N THR A 39 -2.53 9.79 3.53
CA THR A 39 -3.11 9.52 4.84
C THR A 39 -4.63 9.40 4.72
N LEU A 40 -5.22 8.41 5.38
CA LEU A 40 -6.66 8.22 5.54
C LEU A 40 -6.97 7.79 6.98
N GLY A 41 -8.02 8.37 7.57
CA GLY A 41 -8.55 7.93 8.85
C GLY A 41 -9.36 6.65 8.71
N TRP A 42 -9.36 5.78 9.73
CA TRP A 42 -10.12 4.53 9.67
C TRP A 42 -11.62 4.74 9.52
N SER A 43 -12.16 5.79 10.14
CA SER A 43 -13.57 6.19 10.01
C SER A 43 -13.99 6.51 8.58
N ASP A 44 -13.03 6.87 7.74
CA ASP A 44 -13.28 7.35 6.38
C ASP A 44 -13.11 6.24 5.34
N VAL A 45 -12.58 5.08 5.73
CA VAL A 45 -12.39 3.93 4.83
C VAL A 45 -13.73 3.33 4.46
N GLU A 46 -13.95 3.16 3.15
CA GLU A 46 -15.13 2.50 2.59
C GLU A 46 -14.77 1.11 2.08
N ALA A 47 -13.68 0.98 1.33
CA ALA A 47 -13.32 -0.26 0.68
C ALA A 47 -11.81 -0.48 0.62
N THR A 48 -11.43 -1.76 0.50
CA THR A 48 -10.07 -2.18 0.20
C THR A 48 -10.08 -3.13 -0.99
N ARG A 49 -9.10 -3.00 -1.88
CA ARG A 49 -8.92 -3.91 -3.03
C ARG A 49 -7.45 -4.21 -3.27
N VAL A 50 -7.18 -5.37 -3.85
CA VAL A 50 -5.82 -5.81 -4.20
C VAL A 50 -5.75 -6.02 -5.69
N TYR A 51 -4.71 -5.49 -6.33
CA TYR A 51 -4.46 -5.72 -7.75
C TYR A 51 -2.97 -5.60 -8.08
N ARG A 52 -2.59 -6.07 -9.26
CA ARG A 52 -1.24 -5.92 -9.80
C ARG A 52 -1.27 -4.94 -10.96
N SER A 53 -0.47 -3.88 -10.91
CA SER A 53 -0.43 -2.85 -11.95
C SER A 53 1.00 -2.43 -12.29
N LEU A 54 1.14 -1.72 -13.41
CA LEU A 54 2.38 -1.05 -13.78
C LEU A 54 2.77 -0.07 -12.67
N PHE A 55 4.04 -0.09 -12.31
CA PHE A 55 4.59 0.80 -11.31
C PHE A 55 5.84 1.48 -11.87
N PRO A 56 5.71 2.66 -12.49
CA PRO A 56 6.82 3.32 -13.19
C PRO A 56 8.03 3.56 -12.30
N ALA A 57 7.82 3.87 -11.02
CA ALA A 57 8.90 4.04 -10.06
C ALA A 57 9.68 2.73 -9.79
N GLY A 58 9.08 1.58 -10.11
CA GLY A 58 9.72 0.27 -10.04
C GLY A 58 10.74 0.00 -11.14
N LEU A 59 10.69 0.75 -12.25
CA LEU A 59 11.67 0.60 -13.33
C LEU A 59 13.10 0.85 -12.84
N ILE A 60 13.27 1.82 -11.93
CA ILE A 60 14.56 2.16 -11.31
C ILE A 60 15.08 1.00 -10.44
N ALA A 61 14.18 0.15 -9.95
CA ALA A 61 14.46 -0.99 -9.08
C ALA A 61 14.35 -2.35 -9.81
N GLY A 62 14.27 -2.35 -11.15
CA GLY A 62 14.34 -3.57 -11.96
C GLY A 62 13.03 -4.36 -12.09
N PHE A 63 11.88 -3.78 -11.77
CA PHE A 63 10.58 -4.45 -11.95
C PHE A 63 9.52 -3.53 -12.58
N LEU A 64 8.69 -4.09 -13.46
CA LEU A 64 7.71 -3.31 -14.22
C LEU A 64 6.35 -3.17 -13.51
N LYS A 65 6.00 -4.16 -12.68
CA LYS A 65 4.69 -4.26 -12.02
C LYS A 65 4.85 -4.50 -10.52
N ALA A 66 4.04 -3.81 -9.72
CA ALA A 66 3.90 -4.04 -8.29
C ALA A 66 2.49 -4.56 -7.97
N ASN A 67 2.38 -5.29 -6.86
CA ASN A 67 1.09 -5.51 -6.23
C ASN A 67 0.74 -4.26 -5.43
N ILE A 68 -0.53 -3.89 -5.41
CA ILE A 68 -1.03 -2.68 -4.80
C ILE A 68 -2.24 -3.07 -3.97
N ILE A 69 -2.21 -2.67 -2.69
CA ILE A 69 -3.40 -2.59 -1.87
C ILE A 69 -3.91 -1.17 -2.00
N GLU A 70 -5.13 -1.03 -2.47
CA GLU A 70 -5.79 0.26 -2.58
C GLU A 70 -6.86 0.36 -1.51
N ILE A 71 -6.87 1.50 -0.83
CA ILE A 71 -7.82 1.87 0.22
C ILE A 71 -8.58 3.08 -0.31
N THR A 72 -9.89 2.93 -0.46
CA THR A 72 -10.79 3.97 -0.96
C THR A 72 -11.58 4.53 0.21
N SER A 73 -11.61 5.86 0.34
CA SER A 73 -12.45 6.54 1.32
C SER A 73 -13.88 6.72 0.81
N LYS A 74 -14.79 7.01 1.75
CA LYS A 74 -16.18 7.41 1.46
C LYS A 74 -16.29 8.66 0.58
N SER A 75 -15.25 9.50 0.55
CA SER A 75 -15.17 10.70 -0.31
C SER A 75 -14.60 10.39 -1.71
N GLY A 76 -14.24 9.14 -1.99
CA GLY A 76 -13.58 8.74 -3.23
C GLY A 76 -12.06 9.01 -3.25
N ASP A 77 -11.46 9.43 -2.13
CA ASP A 77 -10.01 9.53 -2.03
C ASP A 77 -9.36 8.15 -2.04
N ILE A 78 -8.20 8.06 -2.68
CA ILE A 78 -7.47 6.80 -2.85
C ILE A 78 -6.12 6.89 -2.15
N LEU A 79 -5.80 5.88 -1.34
CA LEU A 79 -4.47 5.60 -0.81
C LEU A 79 -3.99 4.26 -1.33
N LYS A 80 -2.74 4.22 -1.80
CA LYS A 80 -2.12 3.00 -2.36
C LYS A 80 -0.96 2.55 -1.49
N ILE A 81 -0.88 1.25 -1.23
CA ILE A 81 0.22 0.58 -0.55
C ILE A 81 0.87 -0.37 -1.57
N PRO A 82 1.95 0.06 -2.26
CA PRO A 82 2.69 -0.84 -3.12
C PRO A 82 3.50 -1.86 -2.32
N PHE A 83 3.54 -3.09 -2.82
CA PHE A 83 4.48 -4.11 -2.37
C PHE A 83 4.93 -4.96 -3.56
N HIS A 84 6.18 -5.41 -3.50
CA HIS A 84 6.75 -6.28 -4.52
C HIS A 84 7.23 -7.55 -3.84
N VAL A 85 6.74 -8.71 -4.29
CA VAL A 85 7.14 -10.03 -3.79
C VAL A 85 7.05 -11.01 -4.96
N PRO A 86 7.76 -12.17 -4.89
CA PRO A 86 7.54 -13.28 -5.81
C PRO A 86 6.06 -13.62 -5.98
N SER A 87 5.65 -14.05 -7.18
CA SER A 87 4.24 -14.21 -7.54
C SER A 87 3.50 -15.27 -6.71
N ASP A 88 4.20 -16.30 -6.28
CA ASP A 88 3.72 -17.37 -5.39
C ASP A 88 3.41 -16.86 -3.97
N GLN A 89 4.01 -15.74 -3.56
CA GLN A 89 3.83 -15.15 -2.23
C GLN A 89 2.84 -13.97 -2.22
N ALA A 90 2.48 -13.44 -3.39
CA ALA A 90 1.70 -12.21 -3.52
C ALA A 90 0.35 -12.26 -2.79
N THR A 91 -0.41 -13.36 -2.93
CA THR A 91 -1.72 -13.53 -2.28
C THR A 91 -1.59 -13.58 -0.76
N SER A 92 -0.67 -14.40 -0.24
CA SER A 92 -0.45 -14.54 1.21
C SER A 92 -0.03 -13.23 1.88
N VAL A 93 0.86 -12.47 1.22
CA VAL A 93 1.27 -11.15 1.71
C VAL A 93 0.13 -10.15 1.65
N ALA A 94 -0.67 -10.16 0.58
CA ALA A 94 -1.85 -9.31 0.47
C ALA A 94 -2.86 -9.58 1.58
N ASP A 95 -3.18 -10.86 1.83
CA ASP A 95 -4.11 -11.29 2.87
C ASP A 95 -3.64 -10.90 4.26
N THR A 96 -2.33 -11.02 4.51
CA THR A 96 -1.71 -10.61 5.77
C THR A 96 -1.89 -9.10 6.00
N ILE A 97 -1.60 -8.27 4.99
CA ILE A 97 -1.75 -6.81 5.13
C ILE A 97 -3.23 -6.42 5.26
N LEU A 98 -4.13 -7.05 4.51
CA LEU A 98 -5.57 -6.85 4.66
C LEU A 98 -6.07 -7.25 6.04
N GLY A 99 -5.56 -8.35 6.61
CA GLY A 99 -5.85 -8.77 7.97
C GLY A 99 -5.47 -7.71 9.00
N LEU A 100 -4.26 -7.14 8.87
CA LEU A 100 -3.79 -6.06 9.73
C LEU A 100 -4.63 -4.78 9.58
N ILE A 101 -5.04 -4.41 8.36
CA ILE A 101 -5.93 -3.27 8.14
C ILE A 101 -7.28 -3.51 8.83
N LYS A 102 -7.88 -4.69 8.64
CA LYS A 102 -9.15 -5.06 9.27
C LYS A 102 -9.06 -5.07 10.79
N GLU A 103 -7.94 -5.50 11.36
CA GLU A 103 -7.70 -5.45 12.80
C GLU A 103 -7.66 -4.00 13.31
N LYS A 104 -7.00 -3.09 12.58
CA LYS A 104 -6.87 -1.67 12.97
C LYS A 104 -8.13 -0.84 12.77
N MET A 105 -9.06 -1.30 11.93
CA MET A 105 -10.36 -0.65 11.73
C MET A 105 -11.39 -0.98 12.82
N LYS A 106 -11.14 -1.98 13.67
CA LYS A 106 -11.98 -2.32 14.82
C LYS A 106 -11.66 -1.43 16.01
#